data_AF-A0A8E0VJG3-F1
#
_entry.id   AF-A0A8E0VJG3-F1
#
_cell.length_a   1.000
_cell.length_b   1.000
_cell.length_c   1.000
_cell.angle_alpha   90.00
_cell.angle_beta   90.00
_cell.angle_gamma   90.00
#
_symmetry.space_group_name_H-M   'P 1'
#
loop_
_entity.id
_entity.type
_entity.pdbx_description
1 polymer ?
#
loop_
_entity_poly.entity_id
_entity_poly.type
_entity_poly.pdbx_seq_one_letter_code
_entity_poly.pdbx_strand_id
1 'polypeptide(L)'
;LSELLRLCHPEYHPAIRAIGHRFYALSASAALLSYAEEVHGFRIVTHTLKFVFTGSFQTSLIDIHTAFRLELVENLNTRLPKGSLFAVIDNTSNPSGARLLRTNLLQPPSDLSTIVSRQNAVNELLSHPHSLLCLQNILRRLPYIDGLLSFCIQMSNTMAKNARTPFLQTDSTKSNKPNSTDSVPKDTSNARSLLDVRDYVTSDATVSSRLTLGRISVNIRMAELRITKLIAIKSLLDQVVPLKNALNDLNSTLFQTYRKLLDDPRYAYTQKKLCTVLHEDIHISKGLLAMQSQKCFAIKEGLNVVLDVTRKAYSEQLDDITGNCKFVEYFHISNHTRISCSLAFY
;
A
#
# COMPACT_ATOMS: atom_id res chain seq x y z
N LEU A 1 5.65 25.39 12.52
CA LEU A 1 4.20 25.73 12.65
C LEU A 1 3.59 26.08 11.30
N SER A 2 4.13 27.06 10.56
CA SER A 2 3.76 27.37 9.17
C SER A 2 3.57 26.13 8.29
N GLU A 3 4.55 25.22 8.31
CA GLU A 3 4.56 24.01 7.49
C GLU A 3 3.42 23.03 7.83
N LEU A 4 3.09 22.88 9.12
CA LEU A 4 1.94 22.08 9.55
C LEU A 4 0.62 22.69 9.08
N LEU A 5 0.48 24.02 9.09
CA LEU A 5 -0.72 24.69 8.57
C LEU A 5 -0.83 24.55 7.03
N ARG A 6 0.29 24.55 6.30
CA ARG A 6 0.35 24.28 4.85
C ARG A 6 -0.14 22.88 4.50
N LEU A 7 0.26 21.87 5.28
CA LEU A 7 -0.03 20.46 5.01
C LEU A 7 -1.37 19.97 5.56
N CYS A 8 -1.87 20.54 6.65
CA CYS A 8 -3.09 20.08 7.31
C CYS A 8 -4.37 20.69 6.74
N HIS A 9 -5.48 19.96 6.83
CA HIS A 9 -6.79 20.44 6.41
C HIS A 9 -7.23 21.67 7.27
N PRO A 10 -7.90 22.69 6.68
CA PRO A 10 -8.31 23.92 7.39
C PRO A 10 -9.03 23.69 8.74
N GLU A 11 -9.85 22.65 8.82
CA GLU A 11 -10.58 22.22 10.02
C GLU A 11 -9.69 22.02 11.26
N TYR A 12 -8.45 21.53 11.09
CA TYR A 12 -7.53 21.25 12.20
C TYR A 12 -6.63 22.42 12.59
N HIS A 13 -6.74 23.57 11.90
CA HIS A 13 -5.94 24.76 12.21
C HIS A 13 -6.09 25.27 13.66
N PRO A 14 -7.30 25.28 14.29
CA PRO A 14 -7.45 25.66 15.69
C PRO A 14 -6.65 24.74 16.63
N ALA A 15 -6.67 23.42 16.40
CA ALA A 15 -5.94 22.46 17.21
C ALA A 15 -4.42 22.67 17.10
N ILE A 16 -3.90 22.90 15.89
CA ILE A 16 -2.47 23.21 15.67
C ILE A 16 -2.05 24.50 16.40
N ARG A 17 -2.89 25.55 16.33
CA ARG A 17 -2.63 26.83 17.01
C ARG A 17 -2.66 26.69 18.53
N ALA A 18 -3.58 25.90 19.10
CA ALA A 18 -3.66 25.65 20.53
C ALA A 18 -2.36 25.06 21.12
N ILE A 19 -1.62 24.29 20.32
CA ILE A 19 -0.35 23.64 20.71
C ILE A 19 0.86 24.53 20.42
N GLY A 20 0.67 25.77 19.95
CA GLY A 20 1.72 26.75 19.67
C GLY A 20 2.75 26.93 20.80
N HIS A 21 2.32 26.76 22.06
CA HIS A 21 3.16 26.85 23.25
C HIS A 21 4.04 25.61 23.52
N ARG A 22 3.81 24.48 22.84
CA ARG A 22 4.53 23.20 23.07
C ARG A 22 5.62 22.99 22.03
N PHE A 23 6.67 23.81 22.13
CA PHE A 23 7.77 23.86 21.16
C PHE A 23 8.39 22.48 20.85
N TYR A 24 8.64 21.62 21.85
CA TYR A 24 9.21 20.29 21.63
C TYR A 24 8.36 19.41 20.70
N ALA A 25 7.03 19.39 20.87
CA ALA A 25 6.13 18.59 20.05
C ALA A 25 6.08 19.12 18.60
N LEU A 26 6.10 20.44 18.43
CA LEU A 26 6.13 21.09 17.11
C LEU A 26 7.48 20.85 16.40
N SER A 27 8.60 20.95 17.12
CA SER A 27 9.94 20.69 16.57
C SER A 27 10.13 19.23 16.18
N ALA A 28 9.70 18.27 17.02
CA ALA A 28 9.75 16.86 16.69
C ALA A 28 8.87 16.51 15.48
N SER A 29 7.67 17.10 15.39
CA SER A 29 6.78 16.94 14.24
C SER A 29 7.38 17.52 12.95
N ALA A 30 8.03 18.69 13.04
CA ALA A 30 8.69 19.32 11.90
C ALA A 30 9.91 18.52 11.42
N ALA A 31 10.75 18.04 12.34
CA ALA A 31 11.90 17.20 12.01
C ALA A 31 11.48 15.88 11.35
N LEU A 32 10.42 15.24 11.86
CA LEU A 32 9.86 14.02 11.26
C LEU A 32 9.30 14.26 9.84
N LEU A 33 8.65 15.40 9.61
CA LEU A 33 8.15 15.77 8.28
C LEU A 33 9.28 16.07 7.30
N SER A 34 10.29 16.84 7.71
CA SER A 34 11.49 17.10 6.88
C SER A 34 12.18 15.79 6.50
N TYR A 35 12.43 14.92 7.48
CA TYR A 35 13.00 13.60 7.26
C TYR A 35 12.16 12.75 6.29
N ALA A 36 10.83 12.76 6.43
CA ALA A 36 9.94 12.01 5.55
C ALA A 36 9.97 12.51 4.10
N GLU A 37 9.96 13.83 3.87
CA GLU A 37 10.03 14.40 2.51
C GLU A 37 11.43 14.22 1.89
N GLU A 38 12.50 14.39 2.67
CA GLU A 38 13.90 14.27 2.22
C GLU A 38 14.32 12.83 1.94
N VAL A 39 14.09 11.90 2.89
CA VAL A 39 14.62 10.52 2.81
C VAL A 39 13.74 9.60 1.97
N HIS A 40 12.42 9.79 1.98
CA HIS A 40 11.51 8.97 1.17
C HIS A 40 11.12 9.63 -0.17
N GLY A 41 11.54 10.88 -0.43
CA GLY A 41 11.44 11.52 -1.74
C GLY A 41 10.01 11.79 -2.23
N PHE A 42 9.01 11.77 -1.34
CA PHE A 42 7.63 12.15 -1.65
C PHE A 42 7.31 13.52 -1.08
N ARG A 43 6.56 14.33 -1.83
CA ARG A 43 6.02 15.59 -1.31
C ARG A 43 4.59 15.39 -0.84
N ILE A 44 4.29 15.82 0.37
CA ILE A 44 2.94 15.74 0.95
C ILE A 44 2.08 16.82 0.28
N VAL A 45 0.90 16.43 -0.20
CA VAL A 45 -0.06 17.37 -0.80
C VAL A 45 -0.65 18.28 0.28
N THR A 46 -0.74 19.57 -0.04
CA THR A 46 -1.32 20.61 0.83
C THR A 46 -2.74 20.26 1.26
N HIS A 47 -3.09 20.59 2.51
CA HIS A 47 -4.41 20.34 3.11
C HIS A 47 -4.89 18.88 3.19
N THR A 48 -4.00 17.89 3.06
CA THR A 48 -4.37 16.47 3.15
C THR A 48 -4.17 15.85 4.53
N LEU A 49 -3.31 16.42 5.39
CA LEU A 49 -3.02 15.83 6.69
C LEU A 49 -4.15 16.13 7.71
N LYS A 50 -4.55 15.08 8.43
CA LYS A 50 -5.31 15.18 9.66
C LYS A 50 -4.34 15.34 10.84
N PHE A 51 -4.47 16.42 11.60
CA PHE A 51 -3.68 16.64 12.79
C PHE A 51 -4.50 16.32 14.05
N VAL A 52 -3.98 15.45 14.91
CA VAL A 52 -4.56 15.12 16.22
C VAL A 52 -3.44 15.14 17.26
N PHE A 53 -3.65 15.82 18.37
CA PHE A 53 -2.76 15.79 19.52
C PHE A 53 -3.41 14.97 20.63
N THR A 54 -2.91 13.76 20.82
CA THR A 54 -3.39 12.83 21.84
C THR A 54 -2.45 12.87 23.04
N GLY A 55 -2.96 13.29 24.20
CA GLY A 55 -2.26 13.10 25.47
C GLY A 55 -2.46 11.69 26.02
N SER A 56 -1.60 11.25 26.93
CA SER A 56 -1.66 9.92 27.56
C SER A 56 -2.85 9.71 28.52
N PHE A 57 -3.73 10.69 28.71
CA PHE A 57 -4.78 10.68 29.73
C PHE A 57 -5.95 9.72 29.46
N GLN A 58 -6.15 9.28 28.22
CA GLN A 58 -7.31 8.45 27.82
C GLN A 58 -6.99 6.95 27.68
N THR A 59 -5.72 6.57 27.88
CA THR A 59 -5.22 5.20 27.72
C THR A 59 -4.34 4.81 28.90
N SER A 60 -4.42 3.57 29.36
CA SER A 60 -3.52 3.08 30.40
C SER A 60 -2.10 2.98 29.85
N LEU A 61 -1.13 3.50 30.60
CA LEU A 61 0.27 3.31 30.29
C LEU A 61 0.69 1.89 30.67
N ILE A 62 1.15 1.13 29.68
CA ILE A 62 1.79 -0.18 29.88
C ILE A 62 3.29 0.03 29.67
N ASP A 63 4.09 -0.29 30.69
CA ASP A 63 5.54 -0.27 30.57
C ASP A 63 6.05 -1.35 29.59
N ILE A 64 7.18 -1.09 28.94
CA ILE A 64 7.80 -2.00 27.96
C ILE A 64 8.13 -3.37 28.57
N HIS A 65 8.60 -3.44 29.82
CA HIS A 65 8.88 -4.70 30.49
C HIS A 65 7.60 -5.47 30.81
N THR A 66 6.53 -4.77 31.20
CA THR A 66 5.21 -5.36 31.42
C THR A 66 4.63 -5.93 30.12
N ALA A 67 4.73 -5.18 29.01
CA ALA A 67 4.27 -5.64 27.70
C ALA A 67 5.01 -6.90 27.20
N PHE A 68 6.32 -6.99 27.45
CA PHE A 68 7.11 -8.18 27.15
C PHE A 68 6.82 -9.36 28.09
N ARG A 69 6.68 -9.13 29.40
CA ARG A 69 6.40 -10.19 30.39
C ARG A 69 5.02 -10.81 30.24
N LEU A 70 4.05 -10.04 29.77
CA LEU A 70 2.70 -10.50 29.44
C LEU A 70 2.59 -11.07 28.01
N GLU A 71 3.71 -11.12 27.27
CA GLU A 71 3.77 -11.59 25.87
C GLU A 71 2.64 -11.00 25.00
N LEU A 72 2.33 -9.71 25.17
CA LEU A 72 1.13 -9.09 24.57
C LEU A 72 1.13 -9.19 23.04
N VAL A 73 2.32 -9.25 22.44
CA VAL A 73 2.55 -8.99 21.02
C VAL A 73 3.63 -9.90 20.42
N GLU A 74 4.67 -10.21 21.19
CA GLU A 74 5.80 -11.06 20.81
C GLU A 74 6.12 -11.98 22.00
N ASN A 75 6.39 -13.25 21.72
CA ASN A 75 6.76 -14.24 22.73
C ASN A 75 8.20 -14.02 23.24
N LEU A 76 8.42 -14.23 24.53
CA LEU A 76 9.69 -13.95 25.22
C LEU A 76 10.83 -14.84 24.72
N ASN A 77 10.54 -16.11 24.44
CA ASN A 77 11.53 -17.12 24.08
C ASN A 77 11.90 -17.07 22.59
N THR A 78 10.92 -16.94 21.71
CA THR A 78 11.13 -17.01 20.25
C THR A 78 11.29 -15.63 19.60
N ARG A 79 10.89 -14.54 20.26
CA ARG A 79 10.75 -13.20 19.67
C ARG A 79 9.86 -13.14 18.43
N LEU A 80 9.02 -14.16 18.24
CA LEU A 80 8.02 -14.21 17.18
C LEU A 80 6.65 -13.80 17.72
N PRO A 81 5.75 -13.28 16.87
CA PRO A 81 4.36 -13.04 17.27
C PRO A 81 3.61 -14.35 17.55
N LYS A 82 4.05 -15.49 16.99
CA LYS A 82 3.44 -16.79 17.23
C LYS A 82 3.63 -17.22 18.69
N GLY A 83 2.53 -17.43 19.40
CA GLY A 83 2.54 -17.69 20.85
C GLY A 83 2.45 -16.42 21.72
N SER A 84 2.09 -15.27 21.14
CA SER A 84 1.70 -14.06 21.88
C SER A 84 0.18 -13.96 22.06
N LEU A 85 -0.28 -13.13 23.00
CA LEU A 85 -1.71 -12.81 23.17
C LEU A 85 -2.32 -12.24 21.87
N PHE A 86 -1.60 -11.35 21.19
CA PHE A 86 -2.01 -10.79 19.91
C PHE A 86 -2.30 -11.88 18.86
N ALA A 87 -1.43 -12.89 18.72
CA ALA A 87 -1.63 -13.96 17.74
C ALA A 87 -2.75 -14.96 18.10
N VAL A 88 -3.20 -15.00 19.36
CA VAL A 88 -4.37 -15.78 19.77
C VAL A 88 -5.68 -15.04 19.46
N ILE A 89 -5.70 -13.71 19.65
CA ILE A 89 -6.91 -12.89 19.49
C ILE A 89 -7.10 -12.44 18.03
N ASP A 90 -6.02 -12.20 17.28
CA ASP A 90 -6.10 -11.64 15.91
C ASP A 90 -6.70 -12.62 14.89
N ASN A 91 -8.01 -12.51 14.74
CA ASN A 91 -8.80 -13.11 13.67
C ASN A 91 -9.34 -12.02 12.71
N THR A 92 -8.63 -10.88 12.61
CA THR A 92 -9.08 -9.77 11.77
C THR A 92 -8.88 -10.08 10.27
N SER A 93 -9.84 -9.67 9.43
CA SER A 93 -9.74 -9.92 7.99
C SER A 93 -8.78 -8.98 7.24
N ASN A 94 -8.41 -7.85 7.86
CA ASN A 94 -7.74 -6.74 7.17
C ASN A 94 -6.52 -6.27 8.00
N PRO A 95 -5.34 -5.99 7.39
CA PRO A 95 -4.15 -5.57 8.13
C PRO A 95 -4.31 -4.29 8.97
N SER A 96 -5.18 -3.37 8.55
CA SER A 96 -5.51 -2.16 9.32
C SER A 96 -6.30 -2.49 10.60
N GLY A 97 -7.11 -3.56 10.58
CA GLY A 97 -7.77 -4.11 11.76
C GLY A 97 -6.79 -4.76 12.72
N ALA A 98 -5.87 -5.59 12.21
CA ALA A 98 -4.77 -6.18 12.98
C ALA A 98 -3.92 -5.10 13.67
N ARG A 99 -3.56 -4.03 12.94
CA ARG A 99 -2.82 -2.89 13.49
C ARG A 99 -3.61 -2.18 14.60
N LEU A 100 -4.90 -1.93 14.40
CA LEU A 100 -5.78 -1.34 15.42
C LEU A 100 -5.92 -2.23 16.66
N LEU A 101 -6.00 -3.55 16.49
CA LEU A 101 -6.01 -4.52 17.59
C LEU A 101 -4.70 -4.46 18.39
N ARG A 102 -3.54 -4.50 17.71
CA ARG A 102 -2.21 -4.34 18.35
C ARG A 102 -2.11 -3.02 19.12
N THR A 103 -2.64 -1.91 18.58
CA THR A 103 -2.69 -0.62 19.29
C THR A 103 -3.58 -0.69 20.52
N ASN A 104 -4.79 -1.26 20.43
CA ASN A 104 -5.69 -1.40 21.58
C ASN A 104 -5.14 -2.32 22.69
N LEU A 105 -4.31 -3.32 22.37
CA LEU A 105 -3.63 -4.17 23.36
C LEU A 105 -2.50 -3.45 24.09
N LEU A 106 -1.71 -2.64 23.37
CA LEU A 106 -0.58 -1.87 23.94
C LEU A 106 -1.02 -0.59 24.65
N GLN A 107 -2.18 -0.03 24.28
CA GLN A 107 -2.76 1.19 24.81
C GLN A 107 -4.26 0.99 25.06
N PRO A 108 -4.64 0.21 26.09
CA PRO A 108 -6.05 -0.02 26.39
C PRO A 108 -6.73 1.26 26.89
N PRO A 109 -8.00 1.51 26.54
CA PRO A 109 -8.70 2.72 26.95
C PRO A 109 -8.94 2.72 28.47
N SER A 110 -8.82 3.90 29.10
CA SER A 110 -9.17 4.10 30.51
C SER A 110 -10.56 4.69 30.72
N ASP A 111 -11.23 5.12 29.64
CA ASP A 111 -12.59 5.66 29.69
C ASP A 111 -13.65 4.54 29.75
N LEU A 112 -14.48 4.57 30.79
CA LEU A 112 -15.59 3.64 31.00
C LEU A 112 -16.60 3.70 29.85
N SER A 113 -16.90 4.88 29.29
CA SER A 113 -17.91 5.01 28.23
C SER A 113 -17.48 4.28 26.95
N THR A 114 -16.20 4.36 26.63
CA THR A 114 -15.54 3.65 25.52
C THR A 114 -15.52 2.14 25.75
N ILE A 115 -15.22 1.68 26.98
CA ILE A 115 -15.21 0.25 27.33
C ILE A 115 -16.62 -0.36 27.19
N VAL A 116 -17.63 0.27 27.81
CA VAL A 116 -19.02 -0.21 27.76
C VAL A 116 -19.57 -0.18 26.33
N SER A 117 -19.29 0.88 25.56
CA SER A 117 -19.70 0.96 24.15
C SER A 117 -19.12 -0.16 23.29
N ARG A 118 -17.85 -0.53 23.53
CA ARG A 118 -17.19 -1.68 22.86
C ARG A 118 -17.81 -3.01 23.28
N GLN A 119 -18.05 -3.23 24.57
CA GLN A 119 -18.70 -4.44 25.09
C GLN A 119 -20.11 -4.63 24.52
N ASN A 120 -20.91 -3.56 24.46
CA ASN A 120 -22.25 -3.60 23.87
C ASN A 120 -22.22 -3.97 22.39
N ALA A 121 -21.28 -3.41 21.61
CA ALA A 121 -21.11 -3.75 20.19
C ALA A 121 -20.67 -5.22 19.98
N VAL A 122 -19.85 -5.79 20.88
CA VAL A 122 -19.49 -7.21 20.83
C VAL A 122 -20.69 -8.09 21.17
N ASN A 123 -21.43 -7.78 22.24
CA ASN A 123 -22.60 -8.55 22.67
C ASN A 123 -23.71 -8.56 21.59
N GLU A 124 -23.91 -7.43 20.91
CA GLU A 124 -24.86 -7.33 19.79
C GLU A 124 -24.45 -8.19 18.59
N LEU A 125 -23.16 -8.22 18.22
CA LEU A 125 -22.66 -9.09 17.15
C LEU A 125 -22.72 -10.59 17.50
N LEU A 126 -22.52 -10.94 18.78
CA LEU A 126 -22.71 -12.32 19.26
C LEU A 126 -24.18 -12.74 19.20
N SER A 127 -25.11 -11.80 19.42
CA SER A 127 -26.55 -12.02 19.32
C SER A 127 -27.04 -12.15 17.87
N HIS A 128 -26.33 -11.56 16.90
CA HIS A 128 -26.71 -11.54 15.48
C HIS A 128 -25.62 -12.16 14.57
N PRO A 129 -25.43 -13.49 14.60
CA PRO A 129 -24.35 -14.17 13.88
C PRO A 129 -24.43 -14.03 12.36
N HIS A 130 -25.63 -13.86 11.79
CA HIS A 130 -25.81 -13.60 10.36
C HIS A 130 -25.17 -12.27 9.94
N SER A 131 -25.48 -11.19 10.65
CA SER A 131 -24.93 -9.84 10.38
C SER A 131 -23.42 -9.82 10.58
N LEU A 132 -22.87 -10.54 11.56
CA LEU A 132 -21.43 -10.75 11.71
C LEU A 132 -20.79 -11.40 10.47
N LEU A 133 -21.38 -12.48 9.94
CA LEU A 133 -20.85 -13.17 8.75
C LEU A 133 -20.95 -12.29 7.49
N CYS A 134 -22.05 -11.55 7.32
CA CYS A 134 -22.21 -10.56 6.24
C CYS A 134 -21.12 -9.49 6.32
N LEU A 135 -20.88 -8.91 7.49
CA LEU A 135 -19.83 -7.92 7.72
C LEU A 135 -18.43 -8.50 7.43
N GLN A 136 -18.10 -9.69 7.93
CA GLN A 136 -16.82 -10.34 7.63
C GLN A 136 -16.60 -10.54 6.12
N ASN A 137 -17.64 -10.98 5.39
CA ASN A 137 -17.56 -11.20 3.95
C ASN A 137 -17.38 -9.89 3.15
N ILE A 138 -17.94 -8.78 3.62
CA ILE A 138 -17.72 -7.44 3.02
C ILE A 138 -16.33 -6.91 3.38
N LEU A 139 -15.94 -6.97 4.65
CA LEU A 139 -14.64 -6.48 5.14
C LEU A 139 -13.47 -7.17 4.42
N ARG A 140 -13.55 -8.50 4.22
CA ARG A 140 -12.54 -9.31 3.50
C ARG A 140 -12.40 -8.93 2.01
N ARG A 141 -13.39 -8.25 1.41
CA ARG A 141 -13.32 -7.73 0.03
C ARG A 141 -12.67 -6.35 -0.05
N LEU A 142 -12.53 -5.64 1.07
CA LEU A 142 -11.94 -4.30 1.06
C LEU A 142 -10.44 -4.38 0.73
N PRO A 143 -9.93 -3.56 -0.20
CA PRO A 143 -8.51 -3.44 -0.46
C PRO A 143 -7.77 -2.78 0.72
N TYR A 144 -6.45 -2.85 0.74
CA TYR A 144 -5.62 -2.26 1.79
C TYR A 144 -5.68 -0.72 1.77
N ILE A 145 -6.61 -0.17 2.56
CA ILE A 145 -7.02 1.25 2.57
C ILE A 145 -5.83 2.18 2.87
N ASP A 146 -5.00 1.87 3.86
CA ASP A 146 -3.85 2.71 4.24
C ASP A 146 -2.90 2.96 3.05
N GLY A 147 -2.69 1.92 2.23
CA GLY A 147 -1.86 1.99 1.02
C GLY A 147 -2.57 2.61 -0.19
N LEU A 148 -3.86 2.92 -0.11
CA LEU A 148 -4.59 3.77 -1.07
C LEU A 148 -4.55 5.23 -0.60
N LEU A 149 -4.76 5.49 0.69
CA LEU A 149 -4.68 6.82 1.28
C LEU A 149 -3.28 7.42 1.12
N SER A 150 -2.22 6.64 1.41
CA SER A 150 -0.84 7.06 1.18
C SER A 150 -0.60 7.47 -0.28
N PHE A 151 -1.13 6.70 -1.24
CA PHE A 151 -1.04 7.02 -2.66
C PHE A 151 -1.78 8.33 -3.05
N CYS A 152 -2.92 8.63 -2.41
CA CYS A 152 -3.63 9.90 -2.61
C CYS A 152 -2.90 11.12 -2.00
N ILE A 153 -2.09 10.91 -0.96
CA ILE A 153 -1.36 11.95 -0.23
C ILE A 153 0.02 12.24 -0.86
N GLN A 154 0.66 11.21 -1.43
CA GLN A 154 1.99 11.29 -2.02
C GLN A 154 1.96 11.81 -3.46
N MET A 155 2.38 13.05 -3.66
CA MET A 155 2.73 13.51 -5.01
C MET A 155 4.09 12.91 -5.38
N SER A 156 4.10 11.90 -6.26
CA SER A 156 5.33 11.22 -6.67
C SER A 156 6.23 12.20 -7.42
N ASN A 157 7.29 12.69 -6.77
CA ASN A 157 8.25 13.57 -7.40
C ASN A 157 9.25 12.73 -8.21
N THR A 158 9.23 12.82 -9.54
CA THR A 158 10.20 12.13 -10.40
C THR A 158 11.57 12.85 -10.44
N MET A 159 11.95 13.55 -9.37
CA MET A 159 13.23 14.26 -9.19
C MET A 159 13.71 14.17 -7.73
N ALA A 160 14.18 12.99 -7.35
CA ALA A 160 14.93 12.74 -6.10
C ALA A 160 16.01 11.65 -6.31
N LYS A 161 16.73 11.71 -7.43
CA LYS A 161 18.09 11.16 -7.50
C LYS A 161 19.06 12.33 -7.30
N ASN A 162 19.92 12.18 -6.28
CA ASN A 162 20.99 13.11 -5.83
C ASN A 162 20.69 13.87 -4.53
N ALA A 163 20.78 13.14 -3.42
CA ALA A 163 21.26 13.67 -2.15
C ALA A 163 22.20 12.64 -1.51
N ARG A 164 23.46 12.62 -1.95
CA ARG A 164 24.55 12.15 -1.08
C ARG A 164 24.81 13.29 -0.10
N THR A 165 24.69 13.03 1.20
CA THR A 165 25.33 13.87 2.23
C THR A 165 26.08 12.96 3.21
N PRO A 166 27.29 13.37 3.67
CA PRO A 166 28.15 12.58 4.54
C PRO A 166 27.78 12.73 6.03
N PHE A 167 28.53 12.01 6.89
CA PHE A 167 28.26 11.76 8.32
C PHE A 167 27.08 10.81 8.57
N LEU A 168 27.16 9.80 9.45
CA LEU A 168 28.21 9.48 10.43
C LEU A 168 29.13 8.35 9.94
N GLN A 169 30.43 8.62 9.92
CA GLN A 169 31.47 7.59 9.89
C GLN A 169 32.00 7.49 11.32
N THR A 170 31.48 6.54 12.11
CA THR A 170 32.01 6.29 13.46
C THR A 170 33.25 5.43 13.34
N ASP A 171 34.41 6.02 13.64
CA ASP A 171 35.68 5.31 13.67
C ASP A 171 35.66 4.16 14.69
N SER A 172 36.07 2.98 14.24
CA SER A 172 36.50 1.89 15.12
C SER A 172 37.88 1.41 14.67
N THR A 173 38.91 2.18 15.02
CA THR A 173 40.31 1.86 14.70
C THR A 173 40.85 0.73 15.60
N LYS A 174 41.26 -0.36 14.94
CA LYS A 174 42.43 -1.22 15.24
C LYS A 174 42.65 -1.74 16.68
N SER A 175 42.49 -3.05 16.85
CA SER A 175 43.50 -3.98 17.40
C SER A 175 43.04 -5.42 17.08
N ASN A 176 43.86 -6.46 16.93
CA ASN A 176 45.30 -6.60 16.65
C ASN A 176 45.49 -7.88 15.80
N LYS A 177 46.55 -7.94 15.00
CA LYS A 177 47.00 -9.19 14.33
C LYS A 177 48.05 -9.88 15.20
N PRO A 178 48.24 -11.20 15.06
CA PRO A 178 49.57 -11.69 14.71
C PRO A 178 49.58 -12.71 13.55
N ASN A 179 50.78 -13.12 13.14
CA ASN A 179 51.09 -13.80 11.87
C ASN A 179 51.33 -15.32 12.00
N SER A 180 51.10 -16.05 10.90
CA SER A 180 51.84 -17.25 10.44
C SER A 180 51.39 -17.54 8.99
N THR A 181 52.12 -17.13 7.95
CA THR A 181 53.24 -17.82 7.25
C THR A 181 52.80 -18.79 6.15
N ASP A 182 53.61 -18.81 5.08
CA ASP A 182 53.70 -19.78 3.97
C ASP A 182 52.60 -19.83 2.88
N SER A 183 52.91 -20.17 1.61
CA SER A 183 54.07 -19.86 0.73
C SER A 183 53.77 -20.28 -0.74
N VAL A 184 54.57 -19.79 -1.70
CA VAL A 184 54.74 -20.28 -3.10
C VAL A 184 53.67 -19.90 -4.17
N PRO A 185 54.09 -19.30 -5.32
CA PRO A 185 53.25 -19.03 -6.51
C PRO A 185 53.51 -20.01 -7.67
N LYS A 186 52.75 -19.92 -8.78
CA LYS A 186 53.17 -20.37 -10.13
C LYS A 186 52.30 -19.83 -11.28
N ASP A 187 52.97 -19.36 -12.34
CA ASP A 187 52.44 -19.13 -13.70
C ASP A 187 52.10 -20.49 -14.39
N THR A 188 51.51 -20.64 -15.58
CA THR A 188 51.63 -19.85 -16.83
C THR A 188 50.55 -20.26 -17.88
N SER A 189 50.11 -19.31 -18.72
CA SER A 189 49.75 -19.41 -20.15
C SER A 189 48.83 -20.52 -20.78
N ASN A 190 47.82 -20.03 -21.54
CA ASN A 190 47.41 -20.45 -22.91
C ASN A 190 46.73 -21.84 -23.13
N ALA A 191 45.75 -22.02 -24.05
CA ALA A 191 45.09 -21.10 -25.00
C ALA A 191 43.73 -21.64 -25.54
N ARG A 192 42.85 -20.73 -26.03
CA ARG A 192 41.83 -20.83 -27.11
C ARG A 192 40.85 -22.04 -27.05
N SER A 193 39.52 -21.89 -27.10
CA SER A 193 38.62 -20.84 -27.61
C SER A 193 37.20 -21.05 -27.00
N LEU A 194 36.04 -20.47 -27.39
CA LEU A 194 35.59 -19.69 -28.56
C LEU A 194 34.37 -18.81 -28.15
N LEU A 195 33.81 -18.04 -29.08
CA LEU A 195 32.51 -17.33 -29.01
C LEU A 195 32.36 -16.28 -27.89
N ASP A 196 33.01 -15.14 -28.12
CA ASP A 196 32.57 -13.84 -27.60
C ASP A 196 31.40 -13.33 -28.47
N VAL A 197 30.26 -12.99 -27.86
CA VAL A 197 29.16 -12.22 -28.48
C VAL A 197 28.73 -11.14 -27.50
N ARG A 198 29.45 -10.02 -27.57
CA ARG A 198 29.02 -8.74 -27.03
C ARG A 198 27.98 -8.08 -27.96
N ASP A 199 27.31 -7.08 -27.38
CA ASP A 199 26.59 -6.00 -28.05
C ASP A 199 25.29 -6.36 -28.81
N TYR A 200 24.17 -6.33 -28.09
CA TYR A 200 23.01 -5.50 -28.47
C TYR A 200 22.09 -5.23 -27.27
N VAL A 201 21.34 -4.12 -27.31
CA VAL A 201 20.47 -3.49 -26.28
C VAL A 201 21.15 -2.42 -25.40
N THR A 202 21.60 -1.33 -26.02
CA THR A 202 21.75 -0.03 -25.32
C THR A 202 21.60 1.18 -26.26
N SER A 203 20.44 1.35 -26.88
CA SER A 203 20.12 2.57 -27.63
C SER A 203 18.62 2.73 -27.91
N ASP A 204 17.87 3.24 -26.94
CA ASP A 204 16.56 3.88 -27.23
C ASP A 204 16.11 4.92 -26.17
N ALA A 205 16.83 5.02 -25.03
CA ALA A 205 16.57 6.02 -23.99
C ALA A 205 16.84 7.48 -24.43
N THR A 206 17.35 7.71 -25.64
CA THR A 206 17.80 9.02 -26.14
C THR A 206 16.84 9.71 -27.10
N VAL A 207 15.83 9.01 -27.66
CA VAL A 207 14.88 9.60 -28.63
C VAL A 207 13.66 10.23 -27.93
N SER A 208 13.22 9.69 -26.79
CA SER A 208 12.06 10.21 -26.03
C SER A 208 12.27 11.57 -25.33
N SER A 209 13.47 12.15 -25.37
CA SER A 209 13.82 13.38 -24.64
C SER A 209 13.59 14.69 -25.40
N ARG A 210 13.21 14.65 -26.69
CA ARG A 210 13.11 15.85 -27.56
C ARG A 210 11.69 16.39 -27.79
N LEU A 211 10.67 15.83 -27.13
CA LEU A 211 9.28 16.33 -27.20
C LEU A 211 8.81 16.86 -25.83
N THR A 212 9.59 17.77 -25.25
CA THR A 212 9.37 18.36 -23.92
C THR A 212 8.45 19.59 -23.96
N LEU A 213 7.14 19.34 -24.12
CA LEU A 213 6.12 20.30 -23.65
C LEU A 213 5.51 19.79 -22.33
N GLY A 214 6.14 20.12 -21.20
CA GLY A 214 5.57 20.02 -19.84
C GLY A 214 5.13 18.63 -19.33
N ARG A 215 5.43 17.53 -20.03
CA ARG A 215 4.96 16.19 -19.64
C ARG A 215 5.86 15.54 -18.59
N ILE A 216 5.25 15.18 -17.47
CA ILE A 216 5.81 14.32 -16.42
C ILE A 216 6.40 13.06 -17.08
N SER A 217 7.63 12.69 -16.73
CA SER A 217 8.20 11.41 -17.17
C SER A 217 7.45 10.26 -16.50
N VAL A 218 6.50 9.67 -17.22
CA VAL A 218 5.68 8.57 -16.71
C VAL A 218 6.46 7.27 -16.84
N ASN A 219 7.05 6.81 -15.74
CA ASN A 219 7.57 5.45 -15.64
C ASN A 219 6.41 4.45 -15.77
N ILE A 220 6.51 3.48 -16.70
CA ILE A 220 5.48 2.47 -16.99
C ILE A 220 5.02 1.76 -15.71
N ARG A 221 5.95 1.34 -14.85
CA ARG A 221 5.63 0.69 -13.56
C ARG A 221 4.82 1.58 -12.62
N MET A 222 5.03 2.89 -12.68
CA MET A 222 4.24 3.86 -11.91
C MET A 222 2.86 4.09 -12.52
N ALA A 223 2.71 4.04 -13.85
CA ALA A 223 1.41 4.09 -14.51
C ALA A 223 0.56 2.85 -14.16
N GLU A 224 1.14 1.66 -14.24
CA GLU A 224 0.47 0.42 -13.84
C GLU A 224 0.04 0.44 -12.37
N LEU A 225 0.91 0.92 -11.47
CA LEU A 225 0.59 1.06 -10.06
C LEU A 225 -0.57 2.06 -9.87
N ARG A 226 -0.53 3.22 -10.53
CA ARG A 226 -1.59 4.24 -10.48
C ARG A 226 -2.95 3.69 -10.93
N ILE A 227 -3.00 2.97 -12.04
CA ILE A 227 -4.24 2.33 -12.55
C ILE A 227 -4.74 1.28 -11.54
N THR A 228 -3.84 0.40 -11.05
CA THR A 228 -4.21 -0.61 -10.04
C THR A 228 -4.77 0.02 -8.76
N LYS A 229 -4.22 1.15 -8.33
CA LYS A 229 -4.70 1.92 -7.16
C LYS A 229 -6.04 2.59 -7.43
N LEU A 230 -6.28 3.14 -8.62
CA LEU A 230 -7.58 3.68 -9.02
C LEU A 230 -8.69 2.61 -9.04
N ILE A 231 -8.39 1.43 -9.60
CA ILE A 231 -9.29 0.27 -9.58
C ILE A 231 -9.65 -0.12 -8.14
N ALA A 232 -8.65 -0.14 -7.25
CA ALA A 232 -8.88 -0.42 -5.84
C ALA A 232 -9.68 0.68 -5.12
N ILE A 233 -9.53 1.95 -5.47
CA ILE A 233 -10.37 3.03 -4.92
C ILE A 233 -11.82 2.89 -5.39
N LYS A 234 -12.07 2.57 -6.67
CA LYS A 234 -13.42 2.25 -7.17
C LYS A 234 -14.01 1.07 -6.39
N SER A 235 -13.29 -0.05 -6.32
CA SER A 235 -13.74 -1.26 -5.60
C SER A 235 -14.01 -1.01 -4.12
N LEU A 236 -13.25 -0.13 -3.46
CA LEU A 236 -13.50 0.31 -2.08
C LEU A 236 -14.83 1.07 -1.96
N LEU A 237 -15.09 2.03 -2.87
CA LEU A 237 -16.33 2.80 -2.89
C LEU A 237 -17.56 1.92 -3.19
N ASP A 238 -17.41 0.95 -4.09
CA ASP A 238 -18.46 -0.02 -4.42
C ASP A 238 -18.88 -0.88 -3.21
N GLN A 239 -18.01 -1.07 -2.20
CA GLN A 239 -18.35 -1.78 -0.95
C GLN A 239 -19.00 -0.89 0.13
N VAL A 240 -19.05 0.44 -0.02
CA VAL A 240 -19.61 1.36 0.99
C VAL A 240 -21.12 1.13 1.18
N VAL A 241 -21.88 0.94 0.09
CA VAL A 241 -23.34 0.72 0.15
C VAL A 241 -23.68 -0.65 0.76
N PRO A 242 -23.08 -1.79 0.34
CA PRO A 242 -23.21 -3.06 1.05
C PRO A 242 -22.86 -2.99 2.54
N LEU A 243 -21.79 -2.27 2.90
CA LEU A 243 -21.38 -2.11 4.29
C LEU A 243 -22.42 -1.32 5.11
N LYS A 244 -22.95 -0.22 4.56
CA LYS A 244 -24.04 0.55 5.20
C LYS A 244 -25.27 -0.33 5.42
N ASN A 245 -25.64 -1.14 4.43
CA ASN A 245 -26.80 -2.03 4.51
C ASN A 245 -26.60 -3.15 5.55
N ALA A 246 -25.42 -3.78 5.61
CA ALA A 246 -25.12 -4.79 6.62
C ALA A 246 -25.03 -4.24 8.06
N LEU A 247 -24.86 -2.92 8.21
CA LEU A 247 -24.93 -2.23 9.50
C LEU A 247 -26.35 -1.75 9.86
N ASN A 248 -27.37 -1.93 8.98
CA ASN A 248 -28.72 -1.45 9.27
C ASN A 248 -29.41 -2.20 10.40
N ASP A 249 -29.12 -3.49 10.54
CA ASP A 249 -29.70 -4.40 11.54
C ASP A 249 -29.15 -4.16 12.96
N LEU A 250 -28.06 -3.39 13.09
CA LEU A 250 -27.33 -3.19 14.34
C LEU A 250 -27.62 -1.82 14.96
N ASN A 251 -27.92 -1.82 16.27
CA ASN A 251 -28.43 -0.69 17.04
C ASN A 251 -27.43 -0.11 18.05
N SER A 252 -26.29 -0.75 18.34
CA SER A 252 -25.28 -0.21 19.25
C SER A 252 -24.76 1.16 18.81
N THR A 253 -24.45 2.03 19.78
CA THR A 253 -24.02 3.43 19.58
C THR A 253 -22.81 3.56 18.65
N LEU A 254 -21.89 2.58 18.67
CA LEU A 254 -20.76 2.52 17.76
C LEU A 254 -21.19 2.27 16.31
N PHE A 255 -22.08 1.31 16.05
CA PHE A 255 -22.57 1.02 14.71
C PHE A 255 -23.45 2.15 14.15
N GLN A 256 -24.26 2.80 15.00
CA GLN A 256 -24.97 4.03 14.62
C GLN A 256 -23.99 5.15 14.20
N THR A 257 -22.88 5.31 14.92
CA THR A 257 -21.85 6.30 14.60
C THR A 257 -21.14 5.96 13.28
N TYR A 258 -20.80 4.69 13.05
CA TYR A 258 -20.26 4.25 11.76
C TYR A 258 -21.25 4.41 10.61
N ARG A 259 -22.55 4.13 10.83
CA ARG A 259 -23.60 4.34 9.81
C ARG A 259 -23.69 5.81 9.40
N LYS A 260 -23.63 6.75 10.37
CA LYS A 260 -23.58 8.20 10.11
C LYS A 260 -22.32 8.62 9.35
N LEU A 261 -21.16 8.06 9.67
CA LEU A 261 -19.91 8.34 8.96
C LEU A 261 -19.91 7.79 7.53
N LEU A 262 -20.56 6.66 7.27
CA LEU A 262 -20.70 6.06 5.93
C LEU A 262 -21.77 6.76 5.08
N ASP A 263 -22.62 7.62 5.67
CA ASP A 263 -23.68 8.35 4.96
C ASP A 263 -23.21 9.66 4.30
N ASP A 264 -21.90 9.82 4.15
CA ASP A 264 -21.30 11.03 3.60
C ASP A 264 -21.52 11.13 2.07
N PRO A 265 -22.14 12.19 1.56
CA PRO A 265 -22.40 12.35 0.12
C PRO A 265 -21.13 12.43 -0.72
N ARG A 266 -19.96 12.71 -0.12
CA ARG A 266 -18.65 12.71 -0.80
C ARG A 266 -18.30 11.34 -1.37
N TYR A 267 -18.75 10.23 -0.78
CA TYR A 267 -18.53 8.89 -1.34
C TYR A 267 -19.23 8.72 -2.68
N ALA A 268 -20.53 9.02 -2.74
CA ALA A 268 -21.32 8.94 -3.97
C ALA A 268 -20.83 9.92 -5.05
N TYR A 269 -20.45 11.15 -4.67
CA TYR A 269 -19.85 12.11 -5.60
C TYR A 269 -18.53 11.60 -6.20
N THR A 270 -17.65 11.02 -5.36
CA THR A 270 -16.35 10.49 -5.80
C THR A 270 -16.53 9.26 -6.71
N GLN A 271 -17.46 8.37 -6.37
CA GLN A 271 -17.81 7.21 -7.19
C GLN A 271 -18.35 7.65 -8.56
N LYS A 272 -19.33 8.58 -8.59
CA LYS A 272 -19.86 9.15 -9.84
C LYS A 272 -18.75 9.76 -10.70
N LYS A 273 -17.82 10.51 -10.10
CA LYS A 273 -16.68 11.10 -10.81
C LYS A 273 -15.75 10.02 -11.39
N LEU A 274 -15.47 8.95 -10.65
CA LEU A 274 -14.66 7.83 -11.15
C LEU A 274 -15.36 7.11 -12.31
N CYS A 275 -16.66 6.85 -12.23
CA CYS A 275 -17.44 6.21 -13.30
C CYS A 275 -17.59 7.04 -14.58
N THR A 276 -17.18 8.32 -14.60
CA THR A 276 -17.04 9.10 -15.86
C THR A 276 -15.81 8.67 -16.67
N VAL A 277 -14.77 8.16 -16.02
CA VAL A 277 -13.48 7.79 -16.63
C VAL A 277 -13.29 6.28 -16.69
N LEU A 278 -13.69 5.57 -15.64
CA LEU A 278 -13.52 4.13 -15.47
C LEU A 278 -14.77 3.37 -15.92
N HIS A 279 -14.57 2.20 -16.54
CA HIS A 279 -15.65 1.25 -16.86
C HIS A 279 -16.30 0.69 -15.59
N GLU A 280 -17.57 0.29 -15.66
CA GLU A 280 -18.35 -0.07 -14.46
C GLU A 280 -17.99 -1.46 -13.92
N ASP A 281 -17.72 -2.43 -14.80
CA ASP A 281 -17.38 -3.82 -14.45
C ASP A 281 -15.97 -4.03 -13.89
N ILE A 282 -15.17 -2.96 -13.75
CA ILE A 282 -13.77 -3.11 -13.35
C ILE A 282 -13.67 -3.50 -11.88
N HIS A 283 -12.91 -4.57 -11.64
CA HIS A 283 -12.74 -5.19 -10.35
C HIS A 283 -11.30 -5.69 -10.14
N ILE A 284 -10.95 -5.99 -8.90
CA ILE A 284 -9.67 -6.60 -8.52
C ILE A 284 -9.73 -8.10 -8.85
N SER A 285 -9.28 -8.50 -10.04
CA SER A 285 -9.16 -9.93 -10.41
C SER A 285 -7.94 -10.59 -9.77
N LYS A 286 -8.00 -11.91 -9.51
CA LYS A 286 -6.84 -12.69 -9.06
C LYS A 286 -6.10 -13.30 -10.26
N GLY A 287 -4.81 -13.03 -10.37
CA GLY A 287 -3.94 -13.54 -11.45
C GLY A 287 -3.35 -12.43 -12.32
N LEU A 288 -2.15 -12.66 -12.86
CA LEU A 288 -1.35 -11.63 -13.56
C LEU A 288 -2.05 -11.13 -14.84
N LEU A 289 -2.42 -12.06 -15.73
CA LEU A 289 -3.06 -11.76 -17.01
C LEU A 289 -4.45 -11.13 -16.84
N ALA A 290 -5.26 -11.65 -15.90
CA ALA A 290 -6.57 -11.09 -15.58
C ALA A 290 -6.44 -9.62 -15.09
N MET A 291 -5.45 -9.35 -14.24
CA MET A 291 -5.14 -7.98 -13.82
C MET A 291 -4.60 -7.10 -14.94
N GLN A 292 -3.76 -7.62 -15.85
CA GLN A 292 -3.28 -6.86 -17.01
C GLN A 292 -4.45 -6.48 -17.92
N SER A 293 -5.37 -7.42 -18.22
CA SER A 293 -6.61 -7.14 -18.93
C SER A 293 -7.43 -6.04 -18.23
N GLN A 294 -7.74 -6.20 -16.93
CA GLN A 294 -8.47 -5.17 -16.18
C GLN A 294 -7.80 -3.77 -16.21
N LYS A 295 -6.46 -3.68 -16.29
CA LYS A 295 -5.74 -2.41 -16.48
C LYS A 295 -5.88 -1.84 -17.90
N CYS A 296 -5.72 -2.66 -18.94
CA CYS A 296 -5.80 -2.22 -20.35
C CYS A 296 -7.20 -1.70 -20.72
N PHE A 297 -8.23 -2.35 -20.20
CA PHE A 297 -9.64 -2.00 -20.41
C PHE A 297 -10.21 -1.11 -19.28
N ALA A 298 -9.36 -0.54 -18.41
CA ALA A 298 -9.80 0.25 -17.25
C ALA A 298 -10.47 1.58 -17.60
N ILE A 299 -10.15 2.18 -18.75
CA ILE A 299 -10.62 3.51 -19.14
C ILE A 299 -11.73 3.35 -20.19
N LYS A 300 -12.86 4.06 -20.01
CA LYS A 300 -13.99 4.04 -20.97
C LYS A 300 -13.52 4.47 -22.37
N GLU A 301 -14.08 3.81 -23.38
CA GLU A 301 -13.81 4.09 -24.80
C GLU A 301 -14.32 5.49 -25.19
N GLY A 302 -13.71 6.09 -26.22
CA GLY A 302 -14.06 7.41 -26.71
C GLY A 302 -13.50 8.57 -25.89
N LEU A 303 -12.84 8.30 -24.75
CA LEU A 303 -12.13 9.32 -23.97
C LEU A 303 -10.77 9.69 -24.56
N ASN A 304 -10.12 8.74 -25.27
CA ASN A 304 -8.82 8.98 -25.90
C ASN A 304 -8.59 8.03 -27.08
N VAL A 305 -8.68 8.58 -28.29
CA VAL A 305 -8.49 7.87 -29.56
C VAL A 305 -7.19 7.06 -29.61
N VAL A 306 -6.09 7.55 -29.02
CA VAL A 306 -4.81 6.83 -29.01
C VAL A 306 -4.87 5.59 -28.11
N LEU A 307 -5.54 5.67 -26.95
CA LEU A 307 -5.76 4.50 -26.08
C LEU A 307 -6.66 3.47 -26.76
N ASP A 308 -7.72 3.92 -27.43
CA ASP A 308 -8.69 3.03 -28.10
C ASP A 308 -8.03 2.29 -29.29
N VAL A 309 -7.23 2.99 -30.11
CA VAL A 309 -6.43 2.36 -31.19
C VAL A 309 -5.38 1.39 -30.63
N THR A 310 -4.68 1.77 -29.56
CA THR A 310 -3.66 0.91 -28.93
C THR A 310 -4.29 -0.35 -28.32
N ARG A 311 -5.47 -0.21 -27.71
CA ARG A 311 -6.27 -1.31 -27.17
C ARG A 311 -6.71 -2.29 -28.26
N LYS A 312 -7.17 -1.78 -29.41
CA LYS A 312 -7.57 -2.63 -30.55
C LYS A 312 -6.38 -3.44 -31.07
N ALA A 313 -5.22 -2.80 -31.28
CA ALA A 313 -4.00 -3.49 -31.70
C ALA A 313 -3.53 -4.55 -30.68
N TYR A 314 -3.67 -4.28 -29.39
CA TYR A 314 -3.38 -5.25 -28.32
C TYR A 314 -4.35 -6.45 -28.34
N SER A 315 -5.64 -6.22 -28.54
CA SER A 315 -6.63 -7.30 -28.71
C SER A 315 -6.31 -8.18 -29.92
N GLU A 316 -6.04 -7.57 -31.09
CA GLU A 316 -5.68 -8.30 -32.31
C GLU A 316 -4.43 -9.17 -32.10
N GLN A 317 -3.38 -8.64 -31.44
CA GLN A 317 -2.19 -9.41 -31.08
C GLN A 317 -2.47 -10.57 -30.09
N LEU A 318 -3.38 -10.38 -29.12
CA LEU A 318 -3.78 -11.46 -28.21
C LEU A 318 -4.56 -12.56 -28.94
N ASP A 319 -5.43 -12.21 -29.87
CA ASP A 319 -6.20 -13.16 -30.67
C ASP A 319 -5.28 -13.98 -31.60
N ASP A 320 -4.29 -13.33 -32.24
CA ASP A 320 -3.24 -14.01 -33.02
C ASP A 320 -2.42 -14.99 -32.17
N ILE A 321 -1.95 -14.56 -30.99
CA ILE A 321 -1.15 -15.41 -30.09
C ILE A 321 -1.99 -16.60 -29.59
N THR A 322 -3.23 -16.37 -29.16
CA THR A 322 -4.10 -17.45 -28.65
C THR A 322 -4.57 -18.40 -29.76
N GLY A 323 -4.74 -17.92 -31.00
CA GLY A 323 -4.95 -18.75 -32.18
C GLY A 323 -3.76 -19.68 -32.44
N ASN A 324 -2.55 -19.14 -32.43
CA ASN A 324 -1.31 -19.91 -32.59
C ASN A 324 -1.10 -20.93 -31.45
N CYS A 325 -1.37 -20.58 -30.19
CA CYS A 325 -1.28 -21.53 -29.08
C CYS A 325 -2.26 -22.71 -29.22
N LYS A 326 -3.50 -22.46 -29.66
CA LYS A 326 -4.47 -23.54 -29.94
C LYS A 326 -3.98 -24.45 -31.07
N PHE A 327 -3.40 -23.87 -32.13
CA PHE A 327 -2.81 -24.65 -33.23
C PHE A 327 -1.71 -25.58 -32.72
N VAL A 328 -0.84 -25.12 -31.81
CA VAL A 328 0.19 -25.96 -31.17
C VAL A 328 -0.42 -27.08 -30.32
N GLU A 329 -1.49 -26.83 -29.54
CA GLU A 329 -2.17 -27.89 -28.79
C GLU A 329 -2.80 -28.97 -29.69
N TYR A 330 -3.37 -28.60 -30.85
CA TYR A 330 -3.92 -29.56 -31.81
C TYR A 330 -2.87 -30.48 -32.46
N PHE A 331 -1.61 -30.03 -32.59
CA PHE A 331 -0.53 -30.84 -33.16
C PHE A 331 0.27 -31.63 -32.11
N HIS A 332 0.15 -31.34 -30.81
CA HIS A 332 0.95 -31.97 -29.74
C HIS A 332 0.23 -33.04 -28.90
N ILE A 333 -0.43 -34.00 -29.54
CA ILE A 333 -0.69 -35.32 -28.92
C ILE A 333 0.60 -36.17 -28.99
N SER A 334 1.62 -35.83 -28.18
CA SER A 334 2.75 -36.75 -27.96
C SER A 334 3.65 -36.47 -26.74
N ASN A 335 3.81 -35.22 -26.28
CA ASN A 335 4.79 -34.92 -25.21
C ASN A 335 4.30 -33.95 -24.13
N HIS A 336 4.61 -34.26 -22.88
CA HIS A 336 4.14 -33.59 -21.66
C HIS A 336 4.76 -32.20 -21.44
N THR A 337 4.37 -31.21 -22.25
CA THR A 337 4.66 -29.79 -21.97
C THR A 337 3.39 -28.95 -22.00
N ARG A 338 2.80 -28.74 -20.81
CA ARG A 338 1.76 -27.72 -20.61
C ARG A 338 2.39 -26.34 -20.74
N ILE A 339 2.39 -25.79 -21.95
CA ILE A 339 2.80 -24.39 -22.20
C ILE A 339 1.76 -23.49 -21.52
N SER A 340 2.07 -23.09 -20.29
CA SER A 340 1.24 -22.15 -19.55
C SER A 340 1.41 -20.78 -20.19
N CYS A 341 0.36 -20.25 -20.84
CA CYS A 341 0.36 -18.95 -21.52
C CYS A 341 0.80 -17.77 -20.61
N SER A 342 0.86 -17.98 -19.29
CA SER A 342 1.48 -17.07 -18.33
C SER A 342 3.00 -16.85 -18.48
N LEU A 343 3.73 -17.74 -19.17
CA LEU A 343 5.18 -17.56 -19.42
C LEU A 343 5.49 -16.69 -20.64
N ALA A 344 4.54 -16.49 -21.57
CA ALA A 344 4.75 -15.71 -22.79
C ALA A 344 4.71 -14.17 -22.56
N PHE A 345 4.52 -13.73 -21.32
CA PHE A 345 4.42 -12.31 -20.92
C PHE A 345 5.60 -11.85 -20.04
N TYR A 346 6.77 -12.50 -20.17
CA TYR A 346 8.01 -12.15 -19.48
C TYR A 346 9.09 -11.67 -20.45
#